data_AF-A0A3D4BBI5-F1
#
_entry.id   AF-A0A3D4BBI5-F1
#
_cell.length_a   1.000
_cell.length_b   1.000
_cell.length_c   1.000
_cell.angle_alpha   90.00
_cell.angle_beta   90.00
_cell.angle_gamma   90.00
#
_symmetry.space_group_name_H-M   'P 1'
#
loop_
_entity.id
_entity.type
_entity.pdbx_description
1 polymer ?
#
loop_
_entity_poly.entity_id
_entity_poly.type
_entity_poly.pdbx_seq_one_letter_code
_entity_poly.pdbx_strand_id
1 'polypeptide(L)' 'VSFHHGGGVGIGYSLHAGQVIVADGTPEAAKRLERVLTADPGLGVARHVDAGYEEAINVAKERGVKIPMMK' A
#
# COMPACT_ATOMS: atom_id res chain seq x y z
N VAL A 1 -7.57 3.99 9.80
CA VAL A 1 -7.06 2.62 9.64
C VAL A 1 -8.00 1.65 10.32
N SER A 2 -8.35 0.57 9.62
CA SER A 2 -9.10 -0.57 10.14
C SER A 2 -8.46 -1.87 9.65
N PHE A 3 -8.67 -2.95 10.39
CA PHE A 3 -8.23 -4.30 10.02
C PHE A 3 -9.34 -5.29 10.36
N HIS A 4 -9.82 -6.00 9.36
CA HIS A 4 -11.01 -6.84 9.47
C HIS A 4 -10.70 -8.29 9.09
N HIS A 5 -11.48 -9.21 9.65
CA HIS A 5 -11.45 -10.64 9.34
C HIS A 5 -12.75 -11.06 8.65
N GLY A 6 -12.63 -11.78 7.54
CA GLY A 6 -13.73 -12.46 6.87
C GLY A 6 -14.65 -11.59 6.00
N GLY A 7 -14.26 -10.34 5.70
CA GLY A 7 -15.06 -9.51 4.79
C GLY A 7 -15.14 -10.14 3.39
N GLY A 8 -16.34 -10.11 2.81
CA GLY A 8 -16.68 -10.71 1.51
C GLY A 8 -16.87 -12.22 1.54
N VAL A 9 -15.89 -12.96 2.07
CA VAL A 9 -15.78 -14.43 1.92
C VAL A 9 -16.05 -15.24 3.19
N GLY A 10 -16.38 -14.58 4.32
CA GLY A 10 -16.73 -15.24 5.57
C GLY A 10 -15.54 -15.49 6.51
N ILE A 11 -15.87 -15.80 7.77
CA ILE A 11 -14.89 -16.01 8.86
C ILE A 11 -13.93 -17.16 8.49
N GLY A 12 -12.63 -16.90 8.58
CA GLY A 12 -11.56 -17.86 8.33
C GLY A 12 -10.88 -17.73 6.96
N TYR A 13 -11.46 -16.98 6.02
CA TYR A 13 -11.02 -17.00 4.62
C TYR A 13 -10.33 -15.74 4.11
N SER A 14 -10.42 -14.61 4.83
CA SER A 14 -9.76 -13.37 4.41
C SER A 14 -9.33 -12.49 5.58
N LEU A 15 -8.17 -11.85 5.41
CA LEU A 15 -7.71 -10.76 6.25
C LEU A 15 -7.45 -9.57 5.32
N HIS A 16 -7.98 -8.39 5.67
CA HIS A 16 -7.77 -7.18 4.89
C HIS A 16 -7.75 -5.94 5.79
N ALA A 17 -7.06 -4.92 5.30
CA ALA A 17 -6.93 -3.63 5.94
C ALA A 17 -7.58 -2.54 5.09
N GLY A 18 -8.16 -1.55 5.75
CA GLY A 18 -8.71 -0.36 5.12
C GLY A 18 -8.06 0.90 5.69
N GLN A 19 -7.89 1.91 4.84
CA GLN A 19 -7.37 3.20 5.25
C GLN A 19 -8.22 4.35 4.70
N VAL A 20 -8.36 5.39 5.51
CA VAL A 20 -8.97 6.68 5.17
C VAL A 20 -8.05 7.78 5.68
N ILE A 21 -7.91 8.84 4.90
CA ILE A 21 -7.22 10.06 5.30
C ILE A 21 -8.03 11.28 4.82
N VAL A 22 -8.09 12.31 5.65
CA VAL A 22 -8.85 13.54 5.38
C VAL A 22 -7.92 14.62 4.83
N ALA A 23 -8.35 15.26 3.74
CA ALA A 23 -7.74 16.47 3.21
C ALA A 23 -8.52 17.69 3.73
N ASP A 24 -8.13 18.22 4.89
CA ASP A 24 -8.79 19.35 5.55
C ASP A 24 -8.22 20.73 5.18
N GLY A 25 -7.27 20.77 4.24
CA GLY A 25 -6.62 22.00 3.78
C GLY A 25 -5.43 22.46 4.63
N THR A 26 -5.11 21.77 5.73
CA THR A 26 -3.97 22.14 6.59
C THR A 26 -2.61 21.68 6.02
N PRO A 27 -1.52 22.41 6.28
CA PRO A 27 -0.15 21.95 5.96
C PRO A 27 0.20 20.60 6.59
N GLU A 28 -0.31 20.34 7.79
CA GLU A 28 -0.12 19.06 8.49
C GLU A 28 -0.80 17.92 7.73
N ALA A 29 -2.00 18.14 7.20
CA ALA A 29 -2.69 17.15 6.37
C ALA A 29 -1.94 16.89 5.06
N ALA A 30 -1.39 17.93 4.42
CA ALA A 30 -0.59 17.75 3.20
C ALA A 30 0.59 16.78 3.42
N LYS A 31 1.31 16.92 4.55
CA LYS A 31 2.41 16.01 4.92
C LYS A 31 1.94 14.58 5.22
N ARG A 32 0.76 14.42 5.82
CA ARG A 32 0.16 13.10 6.07
C ARG A 32 -0.30 12.44 4.77
N LEU A 33 -0.90 13.21 3.87
CA LEU A 33 -1.38 12.75 2.55
C LEU A 33 -0.23 12.23 1.70
N GLU A 34 0.86 13.00 1.57
CA GLU A 34 2.04 12.58 0.81
C GLU A 34 2.58 11.23 1.30
N ARG A 35 2.69 11.05 2.61
CA ARG A 35 3.17 9.78 3.20
C ARG A 35 2.20 8.62 2.98
N VAL A 36 0.93 8.82 3.30
CA VAL A 36 -0.08 7.73 3.29
C VAL A 36 -0.39 7.31 1.85
N LEU A 37 -0.57 8.26 0.94
CA LEU A 37 -0.85 7.98 -0.47
C LEU A 37 0.37 7.48 -1.25
N THR A 38 1.58 7.58 -0.67
CA THR A 38 2.77 6.91 -1.20
C THR A 38 2.90 5.49 -0.63
N ALA A 39 2.74 5.34 0.68
CA ALA A 39 3.00 4.07 1.36
C ALA A 39 1.94 2.99 1.06
N ASP A 40 0.66 3.36 1.02
CA ASP A 40 -0.45 2.41 0.84
C ASP A 40 -0.37 1.66 -0.52
N PRO A 41 -0.33 2.36 -1.68
CA PRO A 41 -0.11 1.68 -2.96
C PRO A 41 1.32 1.11 -3.09
N GLY A 42 2.33 1.74 -2.47
CA GLY A 42 3.71 1.27 -2.48
C GLY A 42 3.86 -0.14 -1.88
N LEU A 43 3.09 -0.45 -0.83
CA LEU A 43 3.04 -1.80 -0.26
C LEU A 43 2.43 -2.82 -1.24
N GLY A 44 1.40 -2.42 -2.00
CA GLY A 44 0.83 -3.25 -3.06
C GLY A 44 1.87 -3.62 -4.13
N VAL A 45 2.66 -2.64 -4.58
CA VAL A 45 3.79 -2.90 -5.51
C VAL A 45 4.81 -3.83 -4.86
N ALA A 46 5.26 -3.52 -3.63
CA ALA A 46 6.27 -4.34 -2.94
C ALA A 46 5.83 -5.79 -2.75
N ARG A 47 4.55 -6.03 -2.41
CA ARG A 47 3.97 -7.37 -2.28
C ARG A 47 4.03 -8.15 -3.59
N HIS A 48 3.77 -7.51 -4.72
CA HIS A 48 3.80 -8.18 -6.02
C HIS A 48 5.22 -8.36 -6.57
N VAL A 49 6.14 -7.45 -6.24
CA VAL A 49 7.57 -7.66 -6.48
C VAL A 49 8.06 -8.90 -5.74
N ASP A 50 7.75 -9.02 -4.44
CA ASP A 50 8.15 -10.16 -3.62
C ASP A 50 7.59 -11.49 -4.18
N ALA A 51 6.38 -11.46 -4.73
CA ALA A 51 5.77 -12.61 -5.40
C ALA A 51 6.33 -12.90 -6.83
N GLY A 52 7.26 -12.09 -7.34
CA GLY A 52 7.97 -12.32 -8.60
C GLY A 52 7.30 -11.76 -9.86
N TYR A 53 6.35 -10.83 -9.75
CA TYR A 53 5.67 -10.24 -10.91
C TYR A 53 6.55 -9.22 -11.63
N GLU A 54 6.89 -9.47 -12.90
CA GLU A 54 7.76 -8.59 -13.71
C GLU A 54 7.21 -7.17 -13.84
N GLU A 55 5.90 -7.02 -14.03
CA GLU A 55 5.24 -5.72 -14.11
C GLU A 55 5.45 -4.90 -12.84
N ALA A 56 5.31 -5.52 -11.66
CA ALA A 56 5.53 -4.87 -10.38
C ALA A 56 7.00 -4.46 -10.19
N ILE A 57 7.95 -5.28 -10.66
CA ILE A 57 9.39 -4.94 -10.64
C ILE A 57 9.66 -3.71 -11.50
N ASN A 58 9.04 -3.63 -12.69
CA ASN A 58 9.18 -2.48 -13.57
C ASN A 58 8.60 -1.20 -12.93
N VAL A 59 7.39 -1.28 -12.35
CA VAL A 59 6.77 -0.16 -11.63
C VAL A 59 7.62 0.29 -10.44
N ALA A 60 8.16 -0.66 -9.67
CA ALA A 60 9.01 -0.36 -8.52
C ALA A 60 10.28 0.41 -8.93
N LYS A 61 10.91 0.01 -10.05
CA LYS A 61 12.08 0.71 -10.62
C LYS A 61 11.72 2.09 -11.17
N GLU A 62 10.63 2.20 -11.94
CA GLU A 62 10.18 3.48 -12.53
C GLU A 62 9.83 4.52 -11.46
N ARG A 63 9.13 4.10 -10.40
CA ARG A 63 8.60 4.98 -9.36
C ARG A 63 9.49 5.09 -8.12
N GLY A 64 10.62 4.38 -8.10
CA GLY A 64 11.60 4.44 -7.00
C GLY A 64 11.09 3.82 -5.69
N VAL A 65 10.26 2.78 -5.76
CA VAL A 65 9.77 2.06 -4.57
C VAL A 65 10.95 1.29 -3.95
N LYS A 66 11.28 1.60 -2.71
CA LYS A 66 12.44 1.01 -2.01
C LYS A 66 12.09 -0.36 -1.44
N ILE A 67 12.65 -1.41 -2.03
CA ILE A 67 12.44 -2.80 -1.61
C ILE A 67 13.81 -3.42 -1.30
N PRO A 68 14.14 -3.72 -0.03
CA PRO A 68 15.51 -4.09 0.37
C PRO A 68 16.13 -5.30 -0.36
N MET A 69 15.30 -6.28 -0.72
CA MET A 69 15.75 -7.51 -1.38
C MET A 69 15.76 -7.42 -2.91
N MET A 70 15.20 -6.33 -3.47
CA MET A 70 15.18 -6.08 -4.91
C MET A 70 16.49 -5.40 -5.30
N LYS A 71 17.36 -6.13 -6.00
CA LYS A 71 18.60 -5.60 -6.59
C LYS A 71 18.35 -4.96 -7.95
#